data_AF-A0A840ACP2-F1
#
_entry.id   AF-A0A840ACP2-F1
#
_cell.length_a   1.000
_cell.length_b   1.000
_cell.length_c   1.000
_cell.angle_alpha   90.00
_cell.angle_beta   90.00
_cell.angle_gamma   90.00
#
_symmetry.space_group_name_H-M   'P 1'
#
loop_
_entity.id
_entity.type
_entity.pdbx_description
1 polymer ?
#
loop_
_entity_poly.entity_id
_entity_poly.type
_entity_poly.pdbx_seq_one_letter_code
_entity_poly.pdbx_strand_id
1 'polypeptide(L)'
;MLQDRIAVRLTPEPPPPPPEPSGFLHMLLPRHGQRPLGFAGRLLFSAGNRGTAPRCWHEVAVYEREDGGLVAAIRQGARLDGLAERSWAFPCETPEEARAAFAAHDPLPPLPLDALTDAPNAGHNAAALLEAAAAQRRLWHALLEAVLGPAPHPHHTPAGTAPGPDRGDHP
;
A
#
# COMPACT_ATOMS: atom_id res chain seq x y z
N MET A 1 -55.08 -37.90 49.25
CA MET A 1 -53.77 -37.92 48.56
C MET A 1 -53.99 -37.45 47.13
N LEU A 2 -53.62 -36.21 46.80
CA LEU A 2 -53.68 -35.69 45.45
C LEU A 2 -52.42 -34.84 45.24
N GLN A 3 -51.63 -35.24 44.24
CA GLN A 3 -50.27 -34.80 44.01
C GLN A 3 -50.24 -33.41 43.35
N ASP A 4 -49.58 -32.48 44.03
CA ASP A 4 -49.27 -31.15 43.52
C ASP A 4 -48.08 -31.26 42.55
N ARG A 5 -48.33 -31.08 41.25
CA ARG A 5 -47.28 -31.09 40.22
C ARG A 5 -46.91 -29.66 39.88
N ILE A 6 -45.79 -29.21 40.44
CA ILE A 6 -45.13 -27.96 40.10
C ILE A 6 -44.66 -28.05 38.64
N ALA A 7 -45.36 -27.36 37.75
CA ALA A 7 -44.96 -27.19 36.36
C ALA A 7 -43.92 -26.06 36.27
N VAL A 8 -42.64 -26.43 36.28
CA VAL A 8 -41.54 -25.50 35.97
C VAL A 8 -41.64 -25.17 34.48
N ARG A 9 -42.17 -23.97 34.16
CA ARG A 9 -42.09 -23.42 32.81
C ARG A 9 -40.67 -22.94 32.57
N LEU A 10 -39.89 -23.73 31.84
CA LEU A 10 -38.63 -23.29 31.25
C LEU A 10 -38.97 -22.28 30.14
N THR A 11 -38.82 -20.99 30.43
CA THR A 11 -38.79 -19.96 29.40
C THR A 11 -37.62 -20.27 28.46
N PRO A 12 -37.84 -20.38 27.13
CA PRO A 12 -36.76 -20.56 26.18
C PRO A 12 -35.82 -19.36 26.28
N GLU A 13 -34.53 -19.65 26.45
CA GLU A 13 -33.48 -18.64 26.47
C GLU A 13 -33.50 -17.88 25.13
N PRO A 14 -33.49 -16.54 25.14
CA PRO A 14 -33.43 -15.78 23.90
C PRO A 14 -32.17 -16.17 23.11
N PRO A 15 -32.26 -16.28 21.78
CA PRO A 15 -31.09 -16.59 20.97
C PRO A 15 -30.00 -15.55 21.21
N PRO A 16 -28.72 -15.96 21.19
CA PRO A 16 -27.62 -15.02 21.37
C PRO A 16 -27.74 -13.91 20.31
N PRO A 17 -27.41 -12.66 20.68
CA PRO A 17 -27.42 -11.56 19.72
C PRO A 17 -26.51 -11.91 18.53
N PRO A 18 -26.87 -11.51 17.31
CA PRO A 18 -26.01 -11.72 16.15
C PRO A 18 -24.65 -11.07 16.41
N PRO A 19 -23.54 -11.71 15.97
CA PRO A 19 -22.22 -11.12 16.12
C PRO A 19 -22.21 -9.73 15.47
N GLU A 20 -21.70 -8.73 16.20
CA GLU A 20 -21.51 -7.41 15.62
C GLU A 20 -20.55 -7.51 14.43
N PRO A 21 -20.83 -6.82 13.31
CA PRO A 21 -19.93 -6.84 12.18
C PRO A 21 -18.57 -6.30 12.63
N SER A 22 -17.50 -7.07 12.45
CA SER A 22 -16.15 -6.72 12.90
C SER A 22 -15.59 -5.44 12.25
N GLY A 23 -16.33 -4.80 11.35
CA GLY A 23 -15.92 -3.65 10.56
C GLY A 23 -14.95 -4.01 9.43
N PHE A 24 -14.52 -5.27 9.36
CA PHE A 24 -13.63 -5.80 8.33
C PHE A 24 -14.42 -6.55 7.27
N LEU A 25 -14.03 -6.36 6.00
CA LEU A 25 -14.60 -7.02 4.84
C LEU A 25 -13.56 -7.96 4.22
N HIS A 26 -14.01 -9.12 3.73
CA HIS A 26 -13.16 -9.95 2.90
C HIS A 26 -12.89 -9.25 1.56
N MET A 27 -11.61 -9.00 1.30
CA MET A 27 -11.11 -8.36 0.10
C MET A 27 -10.18 -9.31 -0.65
N LEU A 28 -10.16 -9.15 -1.97
CA LEU A 28 -9.25 -9.86 -2.85
C LEU A 28 -8.56 -8.84 -3.76
N LEU A 29 -7.29 -8.55 -3.48
CA LEU A 29 -6.52 -7.58 -4.27
C LEU A 29 -5.74 -8.28 -5.40
N PRO A 30 -5.89 -7.84 -6.65
CA PRO A 30 -5.12 -8.39 -7.75
C PRO A 30 -3.63 -8.10 -7.59
N ARG A 31 -2.78 -9.05 -8.02
CA ARG A 31 -1.32 -8.90 -8.05
C ARG A 31 -0.79 -9.30 -9.41
N HIS A 32 -0.15 -8.37 -10.12
CA HIS A 32 0.37 -8.59 -11.45
C HIS A 32 1.43 -9.69 -11.45
N GLY A 33 1.22 -10.74 -12.24
CA GLY A 33 2.11 -11.90 -12.33
C GLY A 33 2.14 -12.79 -11.08
N GLN A 34 1.24 -12.59 -10.12
CA GLN A 34 1.19 -13.35 -8.87
C GLN A 34 -0.24 -13.73 -8.50
N ARG A 35 -0.41 -14.63 -7.52
CA ARG A 35 -1.73 -14.96 -6.98
C ARG A 35 -2.34 -13.71 -6.31
N PRO A 36 -3.64 -13.43 -6.50
CA PRO A 36 -4.33 -12.37 -5.77
C PRO A 36 -4.18 -12.53 -4.25
N LEU A 37 -4.09 -11.41 -3.54
CA LEU A 37 -3.97 -11.38 -2.08
C LEU A 37 -5.36 -11.26 -1.44
N GLY A 38 -5.81 -12.33 -0.80
CA GLY A 38 -7.05 -12.37 -0.04
C GLY A 38 -6.82 -12.09 1.44
N PHE A 39 -7.63 -11.22 2.06
CA PHE A 39 -7.57 -10.93 3.49
C PHE A 39 -8.90 -10.34 4.00
N ALA A 40 -9.14 -10.38 5.31
CA ALA A 40 -10.17 -9.57 5.96
C ALA A 40 -9.55 -8.23 6.36
N GLY A 41 -10.14 -7.12 5.92
CA GLY A 41 -9.56 -5.81 6.15
C GLY A 41 -10.52 -4.64 6.00
N ARG A 42 -10.02 -3.42 6.21
CA ARG A 42 -10.74 -2.17 5.92
C ARG A 42 -9.79 -1.16 5.31
N LEU A 43 -10.30 -0.30 4.43
CA LEU A 43 -9.51 0.76 3.80
C LEU A 43 -9.21 1.85 4.84
N LEU A 44 -7.93 2.18 5.05
CA LEU A 44 -7.51 3.32 5.87
C LEU A 44 -7.44 4.59 5.04
N PHE A 45 -6.80 4.53 3.87
CA PHE A 45 -6.76 5.64 2.93
C PHE A 45 -6.53 5.16 1.49
N SER A 46 -6.92 6.01 0.54
CA SER A 46 -6.52 5.88 -0.86
C SER A 46 -6.29 7.26 -1.47
N ALA A 47 -5.34 7.34 -2.39
CA ALA A 47 -5.03 8.53 -3.14
C ALA A 47 -4.52 8.17 -4.53
N GLY A 48 -4.66 9.08 -5.49
CA GLY A 48 -4.15 8.87 -6.84
C GLY A 48 -4.15 10.13 -7.68
N ASN A 49 -3.54 10.05 -8.85
CA ASN A 49 -3.37 11.18 -9.77
C ASN A 49 -4.17 11.02 -11.07
N ARG A 50 -5.21 10.18 -11.09
CA ARG A 50 -6.05 9.91 -12.27
C ARG A 50 -6.59 11.16 -12.97
N GLY A 51 -6.82 12.26 -12.24
CA GLY A 51 -7.34 13.51 -12.78
C GLY A 51 -6.29 14.47 -13.34
N THR A 52 -5.05 14.40 -12.87
CA THR A 52 -3.99 15.35 -13.18
C THR A 52 -2.90 14.78 -14.09
N ALA A 53 -2.80 13.45 -14.19
CA ALA A 53 -1.83 12.81 -15.04
C ALA A 53 -2.34 12.70 -16.49
N PRO A 54 -1.57 13.17 -17.49
CA PRO A 54 -2.04 13.24 -18.87
C PRO A 54 -2.23 11.86 -19.51
N ARG A 55 -1.40 10.86 -19.15
CA ARG A 55 -1.49 9.50 -19.71
C ARG A 55 -1.42 8.38 -18.70
N CYS A 56 -0.45 8.42 -17.79
CA CYS A 56 -0.22 7.34 -16.84
C CYS A 56 -0.65 7.76 -15.45
N TRP A 57 -1.54 6.99 -14.84
CA TRP A 57 -2.02 7.27 -13.50
C TRP A 57 -1.53 6.21 -12.52
N HIS A 58 -1.41 6.61 -11.27
CA HIS A 58 -1.15 5.77 -10.12
C HIS A 58 -2.22 6.00 -9.07
N GLU A 59 -2.59 4.93 -8.38
CA GLU A 59 -3.33 4.96 -7.14
C GLU A 59 -2.55 4.17 -6.10
N VAL A 60 -2.52 4.70 -4.89
CA VAL A 60 -2.03 4.00 -3.70
C VAL A 60 -3.19 3.84 -2.73
N ALA A 61 -3.19 2.74 -2.00
CA ALA A 61 -4.12 2.50 -0.92
C ALA A 61 -3.43 1.73 0.20
N VAL A 62 -3.83 2.01 1.44
CA VAL A 62 -3.44 1.19 2.60
C VAL A 62 -4.70 0.65 3.25
N TYR A 63 -4.68 -0.65 3.49
CA TYR A 63 -5.72 -1.35 4.22
C TYR A 63 -5.17 -1.82 5.56
N GLU A 64 -6.00 -1.76 6.58
CA GLU A 64 -5.77 -2.46 7.85
C GLU A 64 -6.35 -3.86 7.74
N ARG A 65 -5.61 -4.86 8.20
CA ARG A 65 -6.03 -6.25 8.29
C ARG A 65 -6.65 -6.54 9.65
N GLU A 66 -7.53 -7.53 9.72
CA GLU A 66 -8.18 -7.95 10.96
C GLU A 66 -7.20 -8.43 12.06
N ASP A 67 -6.02 -8.91 11.66
CA ASP A 67 -4.95 -9.32 12.58
C ASP A 67 -4.04 -8.16 13.05
N GLY A 68 -4.38 -6.91 12.70
CA GLY A 68 -3.62 -5.71 13.06
C GLY A 68 -2.50 -5.35 12.07
N GLY A 69 -2.23 -6.19 11.07
CA GLY A 69 -1.28 -5.87 10.01
C GLY A 69 -1.84 -4.86 9.01
N LEU A 70 -1.01 -4.51 8.02
CA LEU A 70 -1.36 -3.62 6.91
C LEU A 70 -1.23 -4.33 5.55
N VAL A 71 -1.88 -3.77 4.54
CA VAL A 71 -1.63 -4.08 3.13
C VAL A 71 -1.42 -2.78 2.36
N ALA A 72 -0.23 -2.60 1.80
CA ALA A 72 0.06 -1.54 0.84
C ALA A 72 -0.31 -2.00 -0.56
N ALA A 73 -1.16 -1.25 -1.26
CA ALA A 73 -1.62 -1.56 -2.60
C ALA A 73 -1.30 -0.43 -3.57
N ILE A 74 -0.81 -0.79 -4.75
CA ILE A 74 -0.50 0.13 -5.85
C ILE A 74 -1.31 -0.31 -7.05
N ARG A 75 -2.02 0.61 -7.69
CA ARG A 75 -2.62 0.40 -9.01
C ARG A 75 -2.03 1.38 -9.98
N GLN A 76 -1.82 0.92 -11.20
CA GLN A 76 -1.27 1.74 -12.26
C GLN A 76 -1.97 1.40 -13.56
N GLY A 77 -2.22 2.42 -14.36
CA GLY A 77 -2.70 2.24 -15.71
C GLY A 77 -2.30 3.39 -16.60
N ALA A 78 -2.57 3.24 -17.89
CA ALA A 78 -2.48 4.32 -18.85
C ALA A 78 -3.86 4.59 -19.45
N ARG A 79 -4.09 5.81 -19.93
CA ARG A 79 -5.26 6.21 -20.72
C ARG A 79 -5.14 5.80 -22.19
N LEU A 80 -4.14 4.99 -22.54
CA LEU A 80 -3.99 4.43 -23.89
C LEU A 80 -4.96 3.25 -24.03
N ASP A 81 -5.75 3.25 -25.11
CA ASP A 81 -6.67 2.15 -25.40
C ASP A 81 -5.95 0.79 -25.38
N GLY A 82 -6.53 -0.17 -24.67
CA GLY A 82 -6.02 -1.53 -24.58
C GLY A 82 -4.87 -1.73 -23.58
N LEU A 83 -4.38 -0.69 -22.87
CA LEU A 83 -3.42 -0.93 -21.79
C LEU A 83 -4.13 -1.48 -20.55
N ALA A 84 -3.83 -2.74 -20.22
CA ALA A 84 -4.34 -3.35 -19.00
C ALA A 84 -3.82 -2.62 -17.75
N GLU A 85 -4.74 -2.37 -16.83
CA GLU A 85 -4.40 -1.96 -15.47
C GLU A 85 -3.52 -3.01 -14.80
N ARG A 86 -2.51 -2.55 -14.06
CA ARG A 86 -1.64 -3.41 -13.25
C ARG A 86 -1.82 -3.05 -11.78
N SER A 87 -1.71 -4.06 -10.95
CA SER A 87 -1.90 -3.91 -9.51
C SER A 87 -0.83 -4.70 -8.76
N TRP A 88 -0.39 -4.14 -7.64
CA TRP A 88 0.50 -4.77 -6.68
C TRP A 88 -0.12 -4.63 -5.30
N ALA A 89 0.11 -5.63 -4.46
CA ALA A 89 -0.30 -5.63 -3.07
C ALA A 89 0.79 -6.30 -2.24
N PHE A 90 1.14 -5.69 -1.12
CA PHE A 90 2.22 -6.09 -0.24
C PHE A 90 1.66 -6.18 1.18
N PRO A 91 1.71 -7.35 1.84
CA PRO A 91 1.46 -7.42 3.28
C PRO A 91 2.59 -6.71 4.01
N CYS A 92 2.25 -5.94 5.03
CA CYS A 92 3.18 -5.20 5.87
C CYS A 92 2.77 -5.36 7.33
N GLU A 93 3.73 -5.42 8.24
CA GLU A 93 3.47 -5.50 9.68
C GLU A 93 3.46 -4.11 10.33
N THR A 94 4.09 -3.12 9.68
CA THR A 94 4.20 -1.75 10.21
C THR A 94 3.91 -0.67 9.14
N PRO A 95 3.56 0.56 9.55
CA PRO A 95 3.47 1.70 8.64
C PRO A 95 4.77 1.99 7.89
N GLU A 96 5.93 1.77 8.52
CA GLU A 96 7.25 1.96 7.92
C GLU A 96 7.50 0.97 6.78
N GLU A 97 7.08 -0.29 6.95
CA GLU A 97 7.14 -1.30 5.89
C GLU A 97 6.22 -0.95 4.72
N ALA A 98 4.99 -0.47 5.00
CA ALA A 98 4.07 -0.01 3.96
C ALA A 98 4.68 1.18 3.18
N ARG A 99 5.29 2.13 3.88
CA ARG A 99 6.02 3.24 3.27
C ARG A 99 7.20 2.77 2.43
N ALA A 100 7.99 1.83 2.93
CA ALA A 100 9.12 1.26 2.20
C ALA A 100 8.66 0.52 0.93
N ALA A 101 7.53 -0.21 0.98
CA ALA A 101 6.94 -0.87 -0.17
C ALA A 101 6.56 0.12 -1.29
N PHE A 102 5.96 1.27 -0.92
CA PHE A 102 5.70 2.34 -1.90
C PHE A 102 7.00 2.96 -2.44
N ALA A 103 7.97 3.27 -1.56
CA ALA A 103 9.23 3.89 -1.99
C ALA A 103 10.06 2.99 -2.92
N ALA A 104 9.98 1.66 -2.74
CA ALA A 104 10.68 0.68 -3.56
C ALA A 104 10.04 0.43 -4.93
N HIS A 105 8.82 0.93 -5.17
CA HIS A 105 8.14 0.76 -6.45
C HIS A 105 8.67 1.75 -7.50
N ASP A 106 9.24 1.23 -8.61
CA ASP A 106 9.54 2.05 -9.78
C ASP A 106 8.27 2.18 -10.65
N PRO A 107 7.75 3.41 -10.89
CA PRO A 107 6.55 3.61 -11.68
C PRO A 107 6.74 3.42 -13.20
N LEU A 108 7.95 3.13 -13.70
CA LEU A 108 8.22 3.06 -15.15
C LEU A 108 8.13 1.68 -15.80
N PRO A 109 8.74 0.60 -15.25
CA PRO A 109 8.87 -0.70 -15.92
C PRO A 109 7.57 -1.34 -16.43
N PRO A 110 6.37 -1.06 -15.88
CA PRO A 110 5.14 -1.61 -16.47
C PRO A 110 4.58 -0.86 -17.67
N LEU A 111 5.07 0.35 -17.98
CA LEU A 111 4.46 1.20 -19.00
C LEU A 111 5.17 1.03 -20.35
N PRO A 112 4.43 0.87 -21.47
CA PRO A 112 5.05 1.01 -22.78
C PRO A 112 5.53 2.45 -22.98
N LEU A 113 6.57 2.63 -23.80
CA LEU A 113 7.15 3.95 -24.07
C LEU A 113 6.12 4.95 -24.60
N ASP A 114 5.17 4.47 -25.42
CA ASP A 114 4.08 5.29 -25.99
C ASP A 114 3.08 5.79 -24.93
N ALA A 115 3.06 5.17 -23.74
CA ALA A 115 2.26 5.67 -22.63
C ALA A 115 2.92 6.83 -21.87
N LEU A 116 4.23 7.04 -22.05
CA LEU A 116 4.99 8.07 -21.35
C LEU A 116 4.94 9.44 -22.05
N THR A 117 4.67 9.49 -23.35
CA THR A 117 4.81 10.73 -24.14
C THR A 117 3.63 10.98 -25.10
N ASP A 118 3.27 12.25 -25.26
CA ASP A 118 2.24 12.73 -26.20
C ASP A 118 2.78 12.93 -27.62
N ALA A 119 4.10 12.99 -27.80
CA ALA A 119 4.68 13.40 -29.06
C ALA A 119 4.66 12.23 -30.07
N PRO A 120 4.01 12.40 -31.23
CA PRO A 120 4.13 11.42 -32.31
C PRO A 120 5.61 11.30 -32.67
N ASN A 121 6.13 10.06 -32.68
CA ASN A 121 7.54 9.71 -32.85
C ASN A 121 8.48 9.94 -31.66
N ALA A 122 8.00 10.36 -30.48
CA ALA A 122 8.88 10.48 -29.31
C ALA A 122 9.43 9.13 -28.80
N GLY A 123 8.81 8.01 -29.18
CA GLY A 123 9.40 6.67 -29.02
C GLY A 123 10.79 6.53 -29.68
N HIS A 124 11.14 7.40 -30.63
CA HIS A 124 12.44 7.43 -31.30
C HIS A 124 13.38 8.54 -30.76
N ASN A 125 12.92 9.40 -29.85
CA ASN A 125 13.74 10.46 -29.24
C ASN A 125 14.08 10.10 -27.78
N ALA A 126 15.29 9.61 -27.56
CA ALA A 126 15.77 9.19 -26.25
C ALA A 126 15.70 10.31 -25.19
N ALA A 127 15.99 11.57 -25.56
CA ALA A 127 15.92 12.68 -24.62
C ALA A 127 14.48 12.95 -24.15
N ALA A 128 13.51 12.88 -25.07
CA ALA A 128 12.11 13.05 -24.74
C ALA A 128 11.60 11.92 -23.82
N LEU A 129 12.03 10.67 -24.07
CA LEU A 129 11.69 9.53 -23.21
C LEU A 129 12.29 9.65 -21.81
N LEU A 130 13.55 10.10 -21.70
CA LEU A 130 14.20 10.33 -20.40
C LEU A 130 13.49 11.42 -19.59
N GLU A 131 13.08 12.52 -20.23
CA GLU A 131 12.35 13.58 -19.54
C GLU A 131 10.95 13.13 -19.10
N ALA A 132 10.24 12.40 -19.95
CA ALA A 132 8.94 11.83 -19.62
C ALA A 132 9.04 10.83 -18.45
N ALA A 133 10.04 9.96 -18.47
CA ALA A 133 10.36 9.04 -17.39
C ALA A 133 10.66 9.77 -16.07
N ALA A 134 11.46 10.85 -16.13
CA ALA A 134 11.76 11.67 -14.97
C ALA A 134 10.51 12.38 -14.43
N ALA A 135 9.66 12.94 -15.30
CA ALA A 135 8.40 13.55 -14.93
C ALA A 135 7.46 12.57 -14.22
N GLN A 136 7.36 11.33 -14.72
CA GLN A 136 6.53 10.30 -14.11
C GLN A 136 7.02 9.90 -12.72
N ARG A 137 8.34 9.78 -12.51
CA ARG A 137 8.92 9.53 -11.18
C ARG A 137 8.68 10.71 -10.24
N ARG A 138 8.81 11.96 -10.71
CA ARG A 138 8.48 13.15 -9.90
C ARG A 138 7.02 13.15 -9.47
N LEU A 139 6.09 12.81 -10.36
CA LEU A 139 4.66 12.68 -10.04
C LEU A 139 4.40 11.58 -9.01
N TRP A 140 5.07 10.43 -9.13
CA TRP A 140 5.00 9.35 -8.14
C TRP A 140 5.48 9.81 -6.76
N HIS A 141 6.66 10.43 -6.67
CA HIS A 141 7.18 10.94 -5.41
C HIS A 141 6.30 12.02 -4.79
N ALA A 142 5.77 12.94 -5.61
CA ALA A 142 4.85 13.98 -5.13
C ALA A 142 3.55 13.38 -4.58
N LEU A 143 3.02 12.32 -5.21
CA LEU A 143 1.86 11.58 -4.68
C LEU A 143 2.19 10.95 -3.33
N LEU A 144 3.34 10.27 -3.21
CA LEU A 144 3.74 9.66 -1.95
C LEU A 144 3.95 10.69 -0.84
N GLU A 145 4.56 11.83 -1.15
CA GLU A 145 4.78 12.92 -0.20
C GLU A 145 3.45 13.54 0.27
N ALA A 146 2.50 13.75 -0.65
CA ALA A 146 1.20 14.31 -0.31
C ALA A 146 0.39 13.41 0.65
N VAL A 147 0.63 12.09 0.62
CA VAL A 147 -0.18 11.09 1.33
C VAL A 147 0.51 10.57 2.58
N LEU A 148 1.82 10.37 2.52
CA LEU A 148 2.63 9.79 3.60
C LEU A 148 3.47 10.84 4.33
N GLY A 149 3.38 12.11 3.92
CA GLY A 149 4.26 13.18 4.36
C GLY A 149 5.67 13.09 3.77
N PRO A 150 6.57 14.03 4.12
CA PRO A 150 7.95 14.04 3.65
C PRO A 150 8.69 12.79 4.13
N ALA A 151 9.57 12.26 3.27
CA ALA A 151 10.44 11.13 3.63
C ALA A 151 11.18 11.47 4.93
N PRO A 152 11.38 10.51 5.85
CA PRO A 152 12.12 10.80 7.05
C PRO A 152 13.52 11.20 6.57
N HIS A 153 14.03 12.34 7.02
CA HIS A 153 15.41 12.68 6.75
C HIS A 153 16.26 11.51 7.27
N PRO A 154 17.22 11.00 6.47
CA PRO A 154 18.13 9.99 6.98
C PRO A 154 18.70 10.55 8.26
N HIS A 155 18.38 9.91 9.40
CA HIS A 155 18.97 10.29 10.67
C HIS A 155 20.46 10.17 10.46
N HIS A 156 21.12 11.32 10.29
CA HIS A 156 22.55 11.39 10.19
C HIS A 156 23.04 10.86 11.51
N THR A 157 23.34 9.57 11.57
CA THR A 157 23.92 8.96 12.76
C THR A 157 25.25 9.69 12.90
N PRO A 158 25.44 10.53 13.94
CA PRO A 158 26.72 11.18 14.11
C PRO A 158 27.74 10.04 14.19
N ALA A 159 28.70 10.06 13.28
CA ALA A 159 29.74 9.05 13.22
C ALA A 159 30.29 8.88 14.63
N GLY A 160 30.06 7.71 15.21
CA GLY A 160 30.42 7.42 16.58
C GLY A 160 31.87 7.81 16.78
N THR A 161 32.09 8.74 17.70
CA THR A 161 33.40 9.07 18.25
C THR A 161 34.11 7.76 18.55
N ALA A 162 35.15 7.46 17.78
CA ALA A 162 35.95 6.26 18.00
C ALA A 162 36.41 6.27 19.46
N PRO A 163 36.25 5.16 20.22
CA PRO A 163 36.84 5.06 21.54
C PRO A 163 38.36 5.22 21.38
N GLY A 164 38.89 6.29 21.97
CA GLY A 164 40.33 6.56 21.96
C GLY A 164 41.08 5.35 22.54
N PRO A 165 42.26 5.01 22.02
CA PRO A 165 43.02 3.88 22.52
C PRO A 165 43.37 4.11 23.98
N ASP A 166 42.83 3.25 24.83
CA ASP A 166 43.17 3.09 26.23
C ASP A 166 44.67 2.78 26.32
N ARG A 167 45.47 3.79 26.66
CA ARG A 167 46.89 3.61 26.97
C ARG A 167 46.96 3.03 28.38
N GLY A 168 46.91 1.71 28.47
CA GLY A 168 47.31 0.99 29.66
C GLY A 168 48.79 1.26 29.95
N ASP A 169 49.04 2.00 31.03
CA ASP A 169 50.31 2.00 31.75
C ASP A 169 50.58 0.59 32.30
N HIS A 170 51.77 0.06 32.04
CA HIS A 170 52.31 -1.08 32.78
C HIS A 170 53.41 -0.58 33.74
N PRO A 171 53.50 -1.17 34.96
CA PRO A 171 54.40 -0.75 36.04
C PRO A 171 55.88 -1.05 35.78
#